data_AF-A0A7K5R7Q0-F1
#
_entry.id   AF-A0A7K5R7Q0-F1
#
_cell.length_a   1.000
_cell.length_b   1.000
_cell.length_c   1.000
_cell.angle_alpha   90.00
_cell.angle_beta   90.00
_cell.angle_gamma   90.00
#
_symmetry.space_group_name_H-M   'P 1'
#
loop_
_entity.id
_entity.type
_entity.pdbx_description
1 polymer ?
#
loop_
_entity_poly.entity_id
_entity_poly.type
_entity_poly.pdbx_seq_one_letter_code
_entity_poly.pdbx_strand_id
1 'polypeptide(L)'
;PSVPSRHGAVKAEDTFKPTPFHLDLWFYFTLQNWVLDFGRPIAMIILPLEWFPLNKPSAGDYFHMAYNVITPFLLLKLIERSPKTLPRSMVYVSIITFVMGASIHLVGDSVNHRLIFSGYQHHLSVRENPIIRNLKPETLIDSFELLYYYDEYLGHSMWNSPHRYLVTEGQIFILYIFTFFAMMALVMHQRRKGLVLDSNGLFLFLSFIITLLLIAAWVGWLWNDKILRKKYPGVIYIPEPWAFYTLHMNNLHAAKGSF
;
A
#
# COMPACT_ATOMS: atom_id res chain seq x y z
N PRO A 1 -23.10 64.06 27.90
CA PRO A 1 -24.12 63.66 26.91
C PRO A 1 -23.65 62.45 26.08
N SER A 2 -24.32 61.31 26.35
CA SER A 2 -24.47 60.11 25.52
C SER A 2 -23.24 59.47 24.85
N VAL A 3 -22.77 58.39 25.47
CA VAL A 3 -22.19 57.23 24.77
C VAL A 3 -23.19 56.70 23.74
N PRO A 4 -22.73 56.29 22.54
CA PRO A 4 -23.38 55.24 21.79
C PRO A 4 -22.50 54.00 21.76
N SER A 5 -22.96 52.99 22.51
CA SER A 5 -22.68 51.59 22.27
C SER A 5 -23.03 51.24 20.83
N ARG A 6 -22.06 50.71 20.08
CA ARG A 6 -22.33 49.75 19.01
C ARG A 6 -21.34 48.61 19.15
N HIS A 7 -21.68 47.71 20.08
CA HIS A 7 -21.53 46.29 19.82
C HIS A 7 -22.26 46.00 18.52
N GLY A 8 -21.55 46.14 17.40
CA GLY A 8 -21.94 45.49 16.16
C GLY A 8 -21.81 44.01 16.44
N ALA A 9 -22.94 43.38 16.77
CA ALA A 9 -23.10 41.95 16.74
C ALA A 9 -22.60 41.47 15.38
N VAL A 10 -21.33 41.05 15.34
CA VAL A 10 -20.85 40.13 14.32
C VAL A 10 -21.72 38.92 14.51
N LYS A 11 -22.72 38.82 13.65
CA LYS A 11 -23.66 37.72 13.54
C LYS A 11 -22.86 36.44 13.77
N ALA A 12 -23.13 35.79 14.90
CA ALA A 12 -22.69 34.45 15.22
C ALA A 12 -23.44 33.46 14.32
N GLU A 13 -23.28 33.62 13.00
CA GLU A 13 -23.90 32.87 11.92
C GLU A 13 -22.85 32.40 10.89
N ASP A 14 -21.56 32.41 11.24
CA ASP A 14 -20.63 31.43 10.68
C ASP A 14 -20.82 30.11 11.43
N THR A 15 -22.04 29.60 11.29
CA THR A 15 -22.46 28.26 11.63
C THR A 15 -21.58 27.32 10.83
N PHE A 16 -20.51 26.83 11.47
CA PHE A 16 -19.75 25.61 11.19
C PHE A 16 -20.20 24.94 9.87
N LYS A 17 -19.84 25.51 8.72
CA LYS A 17 -20.10 24.81 7.45
C LYS A 17 -19.21 23.58 7.51
N PRO A 18 -19.79 22.35 7.54
CA PRO A 18 -18.96 21.15 7.53
C PRO A 18 -18.07 21.24 6.30
N THR A 19 -16.77 21.01 6.48
CA THR A 19 -15.82 20.93 5.38
C THR A 19 -16.37 19.93 4.36
N PRO A 20 -16.59 20.32 3.10
CA PRO A 20 -17.15 19.41 2.11
C PRO A 20 -16.22 18.21 1.97
N PHE A 21 -16.81 17.02 1.84
CA PHE A 21 -16.05 15.79 1.60
C PHE A 21 -15.22 15.96 0.32
N HIS A 22 -13.93 15.59 0.38
CA HIS A 22 -13.03 15.68 -0.76
C HIS A 22 -13.29 14.51 -1.74
N LEU A 23 -14.47 14.50 -2.36
CA LEU A 23 -14.94 13.46 -3.28
C LEU A 23 -13.97 13.22 -4.43
N ASP A 24 -13.38 14.27 -4.95
CA ASP A 24 -12.41 14.21 -6.04
C ASP A 24 -11.11 13.52 -5.61
N LEU A 25 -10.53 13.89 -4.47
CA LEU A 25 -9.36 13.19 -3.92
C LEU A 25 -9.68 11.72 -3.66
N TRP A 26 -10.82 11.44 -3.01
CA TRP A 26 -11.25 10.07 -2.75
C TRP A 26 -11.40 9.28 -4.05
N PHE A 27 -12.05 9.85 -5.06
CA PHE A 27 -12.22 9.24 -6.37
C PHE A 27 -10.88 8.96 -7.04
N TYR A 28 -9.96 9.92 -7.08
CA TYR A 28 -8.65 9.72 -7.71
C TYR A 28 -7.79 8.68 -6.97
N PHE A 29 -7.77 8.69 -5.63
CA PHE A 29 -7.06 7.66 -4.86
C PHE A 29 -7.69 6.27 -5.04
N THR A 30 -9.03 6.19 -5.06
CA THR A 30 -9.74 4.92 -5.29
C THR A 30 -9.49 4.39 -6.69
N LEU A 31 -9.60 5.26 -7.69
CA LEU A 31 -9.32 4.92 -9.08
C LEU A 31 -7.86 4.50 -9.26
N GLN A 32 -6.91 5.22 -8.67
CA GLN A 32 -5.49 4.87 -8.70
C GLN A 32 -5.26 3.47 -8.11
N ASN A 33 -5.75 3.20 -6.90
CA ASN A 33 -5.53 1.91 -6.25
C ASN A 33 -6.25 0.76 -7.00
N TRP A 34 -7.46 0.99 -7.52
CA TRP A 34 -8.18 -0.03 -8.30
C TRP A 34 -7.54 -0.30 -9.66
N VAL A 35 -7.17 0.74 -10.40
CA VAL A 35 -6.63 0.58 -11.75
C VAL A 35 -5.17 0.15 -11.72
N LEU A 36 -4.37 0.68 -10.80
CA LEU A 36 -2.92 0.48 -10.80
C LEU A 36 -2.47 -0.63 -9.86
N ASP A 37 -3.06 -0.77 -8.66
CA ASP A 37 -2.68 -1.86 -7.74
C ASP A 37 -3.46 -3.15 -8.06
N PHE A 38 -4.79 -3.09 -8.19
CA PHE A 38 -5.59 -4.27 -8.55
C PHE A 38 -5.54 -4.58 -10.05
N GLY A 39 -5.50 -3.56 -10.90
CA GLY A 39 -5.46 -3.75 -12.35
C GLY A 39 -4.14 -4.32 -12.86
N ARG A 40 -3.04 -4.21 -12.10
CA ARG A 40 -1.73 -4.75 -12.49
C ARG A 40 -1.70 -6.29 -12.55
N PRO A 41 -2.08 -7.04 -11.50
CA PRO A 41 -2.24 -8.49 -11.60
C PRO A 41 -3.22 -8.92 -12.70
N ILE A 42 -4.33 -8.20 -12.87
CA ILE A 42 -5.33 -8.48 -13.91
C ILE A 42 -4.73 -8.26 -15.31
N ALA A 43 -4.00 -7.17 -15.52
CA ALA A 43 -3.33 -6.87 -16.77
C ALA A 43 -2.25 -7.92 -17.09
N MET A 44 -1.55 -8.43 -16.07
CA MET A 44 -0.57 -9.51 -16.24
C MET A 44 -1.23 -10.86 -16.56
N ILE A 45 -2.47 -11.09 -16.15
CA ILE A 45 -3.27 -12.27 -16.54
C ILE A 45 -3.78 -12.14 -17.98
N ILE A 46 -4.28 -10.95 -18.36
CA ILE A 46 -4.85 -10.70 -19.70
C ILE A 46 -3.76 -10.58 -20.77
N LEU A 47 -2.66 -9.92 -20.43
CA LEU A 47 -1.49 -9.68 -21.29
C LEU A 47 -0.28 -10.39 -20.65
N PRO A 48 -0.17 -11.71 -20.81
CA PRO A 48 0.90 -12.48 -20.18
C PRO A 48 2.26 -12.04 -20.67
N LEU A 49 3.29 -12.24 -19.83
CA LEU A 49 4.66 -11.82 -20.09
C LEU A 49 5.21 -12.40 -21.42
N GLU A 50 4.70 -13.54 -21.85
CA GLU A 50 5.02 -14.22 -23.12
C GLU A 50 4.78 -13.35 -24.37
N TRP A 51 3.84 -12.42 -24.30
CA TRP A 51 3.49 -11.56 -25.42
C TRP A 51 4.46 -10.38 -25.57
N PHE A 52 5.35 -10.19 -24.59
CA PHE A 52 6.34 -9.12 -24.58
C PHE A 52 7.76 -9.70 -24.64
N PRO A 53 8.69 -9.07 -25.38
CA PRO A 53 10.09 -9.43 -25.30
C PRO A 53 10.60 -9.30 -23.86
N LEU A 54 11.28 -10.34 -23.35
CA LEU A 54 11.80 -10.34 -21.97
C LEU A 54 12.75 -9.18 -21.69
N ASN A 55 13.40 -8.61 -22.71
CA ASN A 55 14.30 -7.46 -22.58
C ASN A 55 13.59 -6.09 -22.69
N LYS A 56 12.25 -6.05 -22.71
CA LYS A 56 11.45 -4.82 -22.78
C LYS A 56 10.42 -4.73 -21.65
N PRO A 57 9.96 -3.51 -21.30
CA PRO A 57 8.87 -3.35 -20.34
C PRO A 57 7.60 -4.07 -20.78
N SER A 58 6.99 -4.78 -19.84
CA SER A 58 5.70 -5.46 -19.94
C SER A 58 4.55 -4.53 -19.59
N ALA A 59 3.31 -4.97 -19.82
CA ALA A 59 2.12 -4.23 -19.38
C ALA A 59 2.16 -3.91 -17.87
N GLY A 60 2.53 -4.88 -17.03
CA GLY A 60 2.65 -4.68 -15.58
C GLY A 60 3.68 -3.61 -15.19
N ASP A 61 4.77 -3.50 -15.96
CA ASP A 61 5.79 -2.47 -15.74
C ASP A 61 5.22 -1.07 -16.03
N TYR A 62 4.47 -0.90 -17.11
CA TYR A 62 3.84 0.39 -17.44
C TYR A 62 2.80 0.81 -16.41
N PHE A 63 2.01 -0.13 -15.86
CA PHE A 63 1.05 0.16 -14.78
C PHE A 63 1.77 0.66 -13.52
N HIS A 64 2.90 0.05 -13.17
CA HIS A 64 3.68 0.44 -12.01
C HIS A 64 4.46 1.75 -12.24
N MET A 65 4.93 2.02 -13.46
CA MET A 65 5.45 3.34 -13.84
C MET A 65 4.36 4.43 -13.72
N ALA A 66 3.14 4.15 -14.18
CA ALA A 66 2.01 5.07 -14.03
C ALA A 66 1.71 5.32 -12.54
N TYR A 67 1.77 4.28 -11.70
CA TYR A 67 1.64 4.42 -10.25
C TYR A 67 2.69 5.36 -9.66
N ASN A 68 3.95 5.22 -10.06
CA ASN A 68 5.05 6.06 -9.59
C ASN A 68 4.93 7.53 -10.02
N VAL A 69 4.19 7.83 -11.08
CA VAL A 69 3.94 9.21 -11.55
C VAL A 69 2.69 9.81 -10.93
N ILE A 70 1.61 9.04 -10.82
CA ILE A 70 0.31 9.53 -10.37
C ILE A 70 0.29 9.70 -8.84
N THR A 71 0.89 8.77 -8.09
CA THR A 71 0.87 8.79 -6.61
C THR A 71 1.46 10.08 -6.03
N PRO A 72 2.65 10.55 -6.46
CA PRO A 72 3.21 11.83 -5.97
C PRO A 72 2.31 13.03 -6.21
N PHE A 73 1.64 13.06 -7.36
CA PHE A 73 0.72 14.14 -7.70
C PHE A 73 -0.50 14.14 -6.77
N LEU A 74 -1.09 12.96 -6.49
CA LEU A 74 -2.18 12.85 -5.54
C LEU A 74 -1.75 13.18 -4.10
N LEU A 75 -0.55 12.77 -3.69
CA LEU A 75 0.00 13.11 -2.37
C LEU A 75 0.22 14.62 -2.23
N LEU A 76 0.72 15.31 -3.27
CA LEU A 76 0.83 16.77 -3.27
C LEU A 76 -0.55 17.42 -3.14
N LYS A 77 -1.54 16.97 -3.93
CA LYS A 77 -2.91 17.49 -3.86
C LYS A 77 -3.56 17.26 -2.49
N LEU A 78 -3.26 16.13 -1.85
CA LEU A 78 -3.70 15.84 -0.49
C LEU A 78 -3.08 16.83 0.52
N ILE A 79 -1.78 17.08 0.41
CA ILE A 79 -1.06 17.99 1.31
C ILE A 79 -1.48 19.45 1.09
N GLU A 80 -1.70 19.89 -0.16
CA GLU A 80 -2.21 21.23 -0.51
C GLU A 80 -3.55 21.53 0.15
N ARG A 81 -4.39 20.51 0.34
CA ARG A 81 -5.72 20.65 0.95
C ARG A 81 -5.72 20.38 2.46
N SER A 82 -4.59 19.96 3.02
CA SER A 82 -4.47 19.72 4.45
C SER A 82 -4.46 21.06 5.21
N PRO A 83 -5.29 21.22 6.26
CA PRO A 83 -5.30 22.44 7.07
C PRO A 83 -4.01 22.63 7.89
N LYS A 84 -3.16 21.59 7.97
CA LYS A 84 -1.85 21.66 8.63
C LYS A 84 -0.74 21.83 7.60
N THR A 85 -0.07 22.97 7.65
CA THR A 85 1.07 23.27 6.78
C THR A 85 2.33 22.58 7.30
N LEU A 86 2.67 21.44 6.71
CA LEU A 86 4.02 20.87 6.88
C LEU A 86 5.05 21.76 6.18
N PRO A 87 6.31 21.82 6.65
CA PRO A 87 7.37 22.53 5.95
C PRO A 87 7.50 21.99 4.51
N ARG A 88 7.54 22.89 3.52
CA ARG A 88 7.60 22.51 2.09
C ARG A 88 8.76 21.55 1.80
N SER A 89 9.92 21.79 2.39
CA SER A 89 11.09 20.91 2.27
C SER A 89 10.81 19.50 2.77
N MET A 90 10.08 19.36 3.87
CA MET A 90 9.71 18.05 4.43
C MET A 90 8.77 17.30 3.49
N VAL A 91 7.79 18.01 2.90
CA VAL A 91 6.86 17.45 1.92
C VAL A 91 7.61 16.92 0.69
N TYR A 92 8.48 17.75 0.11
CA TYR A 92 9.25 17.34 -1.08
C TYR A 92 10.21 16.21 -0.78
N VAL A 93 10.96 16.28 0.33
CA VAL A 93 11.87 15.21 0.73
C VAL A 93 11.11 13.90 0.90
N SER A 94 9.95 13.90 1.58
CA SER A 94 9.12 12.70 1.76
C SER A 94 8.61 12.13 0.43
N ILE A 95 8.17 12.98 -0.50
CA ILE A 95 7.67 12.51 -1.80
C ILE A 95 8.80 11.97 -2.67
N ILE A 96 9.94 12.65 -2.75
CA ILE A 96 11.12 12.18 -3.51
C ILE A 96 11.60 10.84 -2.98
N THR A 97 11.68 10.73 -1.65
CA THR A 97 12.00 9.54 -0.88
C THR A 97 11.06 8.38 -1.25
N PHE A 98 9.75 8.61 -1.22
CA PHE A 98 8.74 7.65 -1.62
C PHE A 98 8.89 7.20 -3.08
N VAL A 99 9.00 8.16 -4.02
CA VAL A 99 9.15 7.88 -5.46
C VAL A 99 10.41 7.07 -5.75
N MET A 100 11.52 7.42 -5.10
CA MET A 100 12.78 6.71 -5.29
C MET A 100 12.67 5.27 -4.78
N GLY A 101 11.97 5.02 -3.66
CA GLY A 101 11.70 3.67 -3.16
C GLY A 101 10.83 2.85 -4.10
N ALA A 102 9.70 3.42 -4.54
CA ALA A 102 8.77 2.77 -5.47
C ALA A 102 9.40 2.54 -6.86
N SER A 103 10.34 3.39 -7.28
CA SER A 103 11.09 3.19 -8.53
C SER A 103 12.10 2.06 -8.44
N ILE A 104 12.75 1.88 -7.28
CA ILE A 104 13.64 0.75 -7.05
C ILE A 104 12.82 -0.55 -7.00
N HIS A 105 11.68 -0.54 -6.31
CA HIS A 105 10.77 -1.67 -6.26
C HIS A 105 10.22 -2.06 -7.64
N LEU A 106 9.84 -1.08 -8.47
CA LEU A 106 9.48 -1.31 -9.87
C LEU A 106 10.54 -2.13 -10.62
N VAL A 107 11.81 -1.77 -10.48
CA VAL A 107 12.91 -2.46 -11.18
C VAL A 107 13.11 -3.86 -10.61
N GLY A 108 13.11 -4.00 -9.27
CA GLY A 108 13.25 -5.28 -8.59
C GLY A 108 12.15 -6.25 -8.99
N ASP A 109 10.89 -5.84 -8.87
CA ASP A 109 9.73 -6.64 -9.23
C ASP A 109 9.67 -6.98 -10.74
N SER A 110 10.06 -6.04 -11.61
CA SER A 110 10.14 -6.30 -13.05
C SER A 110 11.15 -7.39 -13.41
N VAL A 111 12.33 -7.37 -12.79
CA VAL A 111 13.35 -8.42 -12.98
C VAL A 111 12.89 -9.73 -12.36
N ASN A 112 12.33 -9.67 -11.16
CA ASN A 112 11.82 -10.82 -10.43
C ASN A 112 10.75 -11.57 -11.25
N HIS A 113 9.80 -10.85 -11.86
CA HIS A 113 8.78 -11.46 -12.70
C HIS A 113 9.34 -12.22 -13.91
N ARG A 114 10.41 -11.71 -14.54
CA ARG A 114 11.11 -12.40 -15.64
C ARG A 114 11.91 -13.60 -15.16
N LEU A 115 12.47 -13.51 -13.96
CA LEU A 115 13.15 -14.64 -13.32
C LEU A 115 12.13 -15.75 -13.02
N ILE A 116 10.94 -15.44 -12.48
CA ILE A 116 9.87 -16.43 -12.25
C ILE A 116 9.50 -17.13 -13.55
N PHE A 117 9.35 -16.36 -14.63
CA PHE A 117 9.07 -16.92 -15.94
C PHE A 117 10.17 -17.90 -16.40
N SER A 118 11.40 -17.67 -15.99
CA SER A 118 12.54 -18.57 -16.23
C SER A 118 12.62 -19.75 -15.24
N GLY A 119 11.68 -19.86 -14.29
CA GLY A 119 11.55 -20.91 -13.28
C GLY A 119 12.03 -20.53 -11.87
N TYR A 120 12.31 -19.24 -11.61
CA TYR A 120 12.86 -18.78 -10.33
C TYR A 120 11.89 -19.04 -9.18
N GLN A 121 12.40 -19.68 -8.13
CA GLN A 121 11.66 -19.99 -6.92
C GLN A 121 11.83 -18.90 -5.86
N HIS A 122 10.79 -18.09 -5.61
CA HIS A 122 10.85 -17.01 -4.61
C HIS A 122 11.10 -17.44 -3.17
N HIS A 123 10.77 -18.69 -2.83
CA HIS A 123 10.93 -19.18 -1.46
C HIS A 123 12.40 -19.47 -1.11
N LEU A 124 13.30 -19.44 -2.11
CA LEU A 124 14.73 -19.61 -1.94
C LEU A 124 15.42 -18.25 -2.00
N SER A 125 16.52 -18.11 -1.26
CA SER A 125 17.39 -16.96 -1.44
C SER A 125 18.01 -16.93 -2.85
N VAL A 126 18.48 -15.76 -3.28
CA VAL A 126 19.10 -15.55 -4.59
C VAL A 126 20.22 -16.57 -4.87
N ARG A 127 21.09 -16.85 -3.88
CA ARG A 127 22.20 -17.81 -4.01
C ARG A 127 21.78 -19.28 -4.00
N GLU A 128 20.68 -19.59 -3.32
CA GLU A 128 20.16 -20.96 -3.26
C GLU A 128 19.35 -21.33 -4.50
N ASN A 129 18.93 -20.33 -5.29
CA ASN A 129 18.09 -20.55 -6.43
C ASN A 129 18.87 -21.24 -7.58
N PRO A 130 18.40 -22.40 -8.08
CA PRO A 130 19.12 -23.20 -9.05
C PRO A 130 19.34 -22.49 -10.40
N ILE A 131 18.47 -21.54 -10.75
CA ILE A 131 18.61 -20.78 -12.01
C ILE A 131 19.76 -19.78 -11.93
N ILE A 132 19.92 -19.15 -10.77
CA ILE A 132 20.98 -18.14 -10.55
C ILE A 132 22.32 -18.82 -10.30
N ARG A 133 22.35 -19.92 -9.54
CA ARG A 133 23.60 -20.63 -9.21
C ARG A 133 24.36 -21.14 -10.45
N ASN A 134 23.65 -21.42 -11.53
CA ASN A 134 24.26 -21.89 -12.77
C ASN A 134 24.80 -20.76 -13.67
N LEU A 135 24.61 -19.50 -13.29
CA LEU A 135 25.09 -18.35 -14.04
C LEU A 135 26.61 -18.21 -13.92
N LYS A 136 27.25 -17.86 -15.04
CA LYS A 136 28.66 -17.48 -15.10
C LYS A 136 28.79 -16.12 -15.80
N PRO A 137 29.71 -15.23 -15.35
CA PRO A 137 30.62 -15.38 -14.21
C PRO A 137 29.91 -15.30 -12.85
N GLU A 138 30.56 -15.79 -11.78
CA GLU A 138 30.00 -15.79 -10.42
C GLU A 138 29.67 -14.38 -9.91
N THR A 139 30.38 -13.36 -10.39
CA THR A 139 30.09 -11.93 -10.10
C THR A 139 28.70 -11.49 -10.56
N LEU A 140 28.05 -12.22 -11.47
CA LEU A 140 26.67 -11.97 -11.87
C LEU A 140 25.69 -12.33 -10.73
N ILE A 141 26.01 -13.35 -9.93
CA ILE A 141 25.22 -13.73 -8.76
C ILE A 141 25.25 -12.59 -7.73
N ASP A 142 26.43 -12.01 -7.48
CA ASP A 142 26.57 -10.85 -6.59
C ASP A 142 25.77 -9.64 -7.09
N SER A 143 25.66 -9.48 -8.41
CA SER A 143 24.84 -8.41 -9.00
C SER A 143 23.35 -8.62 -8.76
N PHE A 144 22.86 -9.87 -8.83
CA PHE A 144 21.47 -10.22 -8.49
C PHE A 144 21.19 -10.09 -7.00
N GLU A 145 22.14 -10.44 -6.13
CA GLU A 145 22.01 -10.19 -4.69
C GLU A 145 21.94 -8.71 -4.38
N LEU A 146 22.76 -7.91 -5.05
CA LEU A 146 22.70 -6.46 -4.89
C LEU A 146 21.35 -5.91 -5.36
N LEU A 147 20.81 -6.41 -6.47
CA LEU A 147 19.47 -6.03 -6.95
C LEU A 147 18.39 -6.39 -5.94
N TYR A 148 18.41 -7.62 -5.40
CA TYR A 148 17.51 -8.05 -4.34
C TYR A 148 17.68 -7.17 -3.10
N TYR A 149 18.92 -6.82 -2.75
CA TYR A 149 19.18 -5.95 -1.61
C TYR A 149 18.57 -4.55 -1.80
N TYR A 150 18.73 -4.01 -3.01
CA TYR A 150 18.13 -2.74 -3.38
C TYR A 150 16.62 -2.78 -3.29
N ASP A 151 15.95 -3.85 -3.72
CA ASP A 151 14.50 -3.95 -3.63
C ASP A 151 14.03 -4.17 -2.18
N GLU A 152 14.42 -5.29 -1.57
CA GLU A 152 13.86 -5.80 -0.31
C GLU A 152 14.29 -5.04 0.94
N TYR A 153 15.51 -4.50 0.94
CA TYR A 153 15.97 -3.72 2.08
C TYR A 153 15.90 -2.24 1.80
N LEU A 154 16.49 -1.78 0.69
CA LEU A 154 16.60 -0.36 0.44
C LEU A 154 15.25 0.20 -0.03
N GLY A 155 14.66 -0.28 -1.12
CA GLY A 155 13.39 0.18 -1.69
C GLY A 155 12.23 0.07 -0.72
N HIS A 156 12.13 -1.05 -0.02
CA HIS A 156 11.14 -1.23 1.05
C HIS A 156 11.40 -0.27 2.22
N SER A 157 12.61 -0.20 2.79
CA SER A 157 12.95 0.82 3.81
C SER A 157 12.64 2.23 3.32
N MET A 158 12.72 2.43 2.01
CA MET A 158 12.52 3.70 1.40
C MET A 158 11.04 4.15 1.35
N TRP A 159 10.11 3.20 1.38
CA TRP A 159 8.67 3.45 1.39
C TRP A 159 8.02 3.12 2.76
N ASN A 160 8.56 2.17 3.55
CA ASN A 160 7.94 1.51 4.73
C ASN A 160 8.32 2.10 6.09
N SER A 161 8.09 3.39 6.32
CA SER A 161 9.06 4.07 7.16
C SER A 161 8.49 5.43 7.75
N PRO A 162 8.39 5.74 9.09
CA PRO A 162 7.85 6.99 9.67
C PRO A 162 8.86 7.83 10.52
N HIS A 163 9.61 8.82 10.04
CA HIS A 163 9.71 9.42 8.70
C HIS A 163 10.29 8.46 7.68
N ARG A 164 11.11 7.53 8.20
CA ARG A 164 11.48 6.29 7.58
C ARG A 164 11.89 5.11 8.54
N TYR A 165 10.99 4.45 9.29
CA TYR A 165 11.10 3.15 10.02
C TYR A 165 9.80 2.37 10.44
N LEU A 166 9.15 1.53 9.62
CA LEU A 166 8.14 0.53 10.01
C LEU A 166 7.38 0.07 8.77
N VAL A 167 7.63 -1.15 8.32
CA VAL A 167 6.69 -2.08 7.65
C VAL A 167 7.57 -3.11 6.94
N THR A 168 7.59 -4.32 7.48
CA THR A 168 7.61 -5.51 6.61
C THR A 168 6.21 -6.11 6.64
N GLU A 169 5.86 -6.95 5.67
CA GLU A 169 4.51 -7.35 5.26
C GLU A 169 3.60 -7.96 6.37
N GLY A 170 4.11 -8.25 7.57
CA GLY A 170 3.31 -8.61 8.76
C GLY A 170 3.00 -7.47 9.75
N GLN A 171 3.66 -6.30 9.63
CA GLN A 171 3.53 -5.16 10.55
C GLN A 171 2.54 -4.09 10.09
N ILE A 172 2.10 -4.08 8.82
CA ILE A 172 1.06 -3.14 8.34
C ILE A 172 -0.16 -3.22 9.23
N PHE A 173 -0.57 -4.43 9.60
CA PHE A 173 -1.70 -4.62 10.49
C PHE A 173 -1.45 -4.05 11.89
N ILE A 174 -0.25 -4.22 12.46
CA ILE A 174 0.10 -3.66 13.78
C ILE A 174 0.08 -2.13 13.74
N LEU A 175 0.67 -1.53 12.72
CA LEU A 175 0.61 -0.09 12.49
C LEU A 175 -0.81 0.39 12.28
N TYR A 176 -1.58 -0.32 11.48
CA TYR A 176 -2.97 -0.04 11.20
C TYR A 176 -3.81 -0.03 12.48
N ILE A 177 -3.57 -1.01 13.36
CA ILE A 177 -4.17 -1.07 14.71
C ILE A 177 -3.71 0.13 15.56
N PHE A 178 -2.42 0.49 15.55
CA PHE A 178 -1.92 1.65 16.27
C PHE A 178 -2.53 2.97 15.76
N THR A 179 -2.63 3.14 14.44
CA THR A 179 -3.30 4.27 13.79
C THR A 179 -4.78 4.31 14.14
N PHE A 180 -5.45 3.16 14.19
CA PHE A 180 -6.84 3.05 14.64
C PHE A 180 -7.00 3.50 16.10
N PHE A 181 -6.13 3.06 17.01
CA PHE A 181 -6.14 3.50 18.40
C PHE A 181 -5.85 5.00 18.55
N ALA A 182 -4.86 5.53 17.81
CA ALA A 182 -4.56 6.95 17.80
C ALA A 182 -5.76 7.77 17.29
N MET A 183 -6.43 7.29 16.23
CA MET A 183 -7.63 7.91 15.70
C MET A 183 -8.79 7.83 16.70
N MET A 184 -9.04 6.69 17.33
CA MET A 184 -10.00 6.54 18.43
C MET A 184 -9.74 7.54 19.57
N ALA A 185 -8.49 7.67 19.99
CA ALA A 185 -8.08 8.61 21.03
C ALA A 185 -8.34 10.07 20.61
N LEU A 186 -8.05 10.43 19.36
CA LEU A 186 -8.36 11.75 18.80
C LEU A 186 -9.86 12.01 18.75
N VAL A 187 -10.67 11.05 18.32
CA VAL A 187 -12.13 11.15 18.30
C VAL A 187 -12.68 11.33 19.71
N MET A 188 -12.21 10.54 20.68
CA MET A 188 -12.60 10.66 22.08
C MET A 188 -12.20 12.02 22.67
N HIS A 189 -11.01 12.51 22.35
CA HIS A 189 -10.53 13.82 22.78
C HIS A 189 -11.36 14.97 22.19
N GLN A 190 -11.72 14.89 20.91
CA GLN A 190 -12.61 15.86 20.25
C GLN A 190 -14.02 15.84 20.86
N ARG A 191 -14.58 14.64 21.10
CA ARG A 191 -15.88 14.47 21.76
C ARG A 191 -15.92 15.07 23.17
N ARG A 192 -14.84 14.90 23.95
CA ARG A 192 -14.70 15.54 25.28
C ARG A 192 -14.69 17.07 25.22
N LYS A 193 -14.26 17.65 24.10
CA LYS A 193 -14.31 19.10 23.83
C LYS A 193 -15.62 19.57 23.20
N GLY A 194 -16.62 18.69 23.06
CA GLY A 194 -17.89 19.01 22.39
C GLY A 194 -17.77 19.14 20.86
N LEU A 195 -16.63 18.74 20.28
CA LEU A 195 -16.40 18.80 18.84
C LEU A 195 -16.84 17.47 18.18
N VAL A 196 -17.36 17.58 16.96
CA VAL A 196 -17.76 16.44 16.13
C VAL A 196 -16.80 16.34 14.95
N LEU A 197 -16.55 15.11 14.48
CA LEU A 197 -15.78 14.87 13.26
C LEU A 197 -16.46 15.52 12.06
N ASP A 198 -15.65 16.07 11.15
CA ASP A 198 -16.12 16.48 9.83
C ASP A 198 -16.39 15.26 8.94
N SER A 199 -16.95 15.49 7.74
CA SER A 199 -17.30 14.41 6.81
C SER A 199 -16.09 13.54 6.42
N ASN A 200 -14.91 14.15 6.24
CA ASN A 200 -13.68 13.41 5.91
C ASN A 200 -13.19 12.56 7.10
N GLY A 201 -13.18 13.12 8.31
CA GLY A 201 -12.80 12.39 9.52
C GLY A 201 -13.76 11.25 9.86
N LEU A 202 -15.06 11.44 9.66
CA LEU A 202 -16.06 10.38 9.83
C LEU A 202 -15.88 9.28 8.78
N PHE A 203 -15.67 9.65 7.51
CA PHE A 203 -15.41 8.69 6.43
C PHE A 203 -14.16 7.85 6.72
N LEU A 204 -13.05 8.49 7.13
CA LEU A 204 -11.81 7.80 7.46
C LEU A 204 -12.01 6.83 8.63
N PHE A 205 -12.70 7.29 9.68
CA PHE A 205 -12.95 6.47 10.86
C PHE A 205 -13.84 5.25 10.55
N LEU A 206 -14.93 5.44 9.80
CA LEU A 206 -15.81 4.35 9.37
C LEU A 206 -15.08 3.37 8.43
N SER A 207 -14.27 3.89 7.51
CA SER A 207 -13.46 3.05 6.61
C SER A 207 -12.53 2.15 7.42
N PHE A 208 -11.89 2.69 8.46
CA PHE A 208 -11.02 1.90 9.31
C PHE A 208 -11.76 0.79 10.07
N ILE A 209 -12.97 1.09 10.59
CA ILE A 209 -13.82 0.11 11.27
C ILE A 209 -14.25 -0.99 10.29
N ILE A 210 -14.76 -0.63 9.12
CA ILE A 210 -15.22 -1.59 8.11
C ILE A 210 -14.06 -2.52 7.72
N THR A 211 -12.89 -1.97 7.46
CA THR A 211 -11.70 -2.76 7.14
C THR A 211 -11.29 -3.69 8.30
N LEU A 212 -11.37 -3.27 9.57
CA LEU A 212 -11.13 -4.17 10.71
C LEU A 212 -12.14 -5.33 10.75
N LEU A 213 -13.42 -5.05 10.49
CA LEU A 213 -14.46 -6.07 10.45
C LEU A 213 -14.23 -7.06 9.31
N LEU A 214 -13.84 -6.56 8.13
CA LEU A 214 -13.50 -7.40 6.98
C LEU A 214 -12.28 -8.28 7.26
N ILE A 215 -11.22 -7.72 7.85
CA ILE A 215 -10.03 -8.50 8.25
C ILE A 215 -10.42 -9.55 9.30
N ALA A 216 -11.22 -9.20 10.30
CA ALA A 216 -11.67 -10.15 11.32
C ALA A 216 -12.52 -11.28 10.73
N ALA A 217 -13.42 -10.96 9.80
CA ALA A 217 -14.20 -11.96 9.07
C ALA A 217 -13.31 -12.87 8.21
N TRP A 218 -12.35 -12.29 7.49
CA TRP A 218 -11.39 -13.01 6.65
C TRP A 218 -10.51 -13.97 7.46
N VAL A 219 -9.90 -13.47 8.55
CA VAL A 219 -9.08 -14.27 9.46
C VAL A 219 -9.91 -15.33 10.16
N GLY A 220 -11.13 -14.99 10.59
CA GLY A 220 -12.07 -15.93 11.23
C GLY A 220 -12.46 -17.06 10.30
N TRP A 221 -12.73 -16.76 9.02
CA TRP A 221 -13.08 -17.76 8.01
C TRP A 221 -11.92 -18.74 7.74
N LEU A 222 -10.70 -18.23 7.66
CA LEU A 222 -9.51 -19.03 7.35
C LEU A 222 -8.83 -19.61 8.60
N TRP A 223 -9.32 -19.34 9.80
CA TRP A 223 -8.65 -19.64 11.08
C TRP A 223 -8.17 -21.10 11.22
N ASN A 224 -8.97 -22.03 10.70
CA ASN A 224 -8.76 -23.49 10.80
C ASN A 224 -8.02 -24.10 9.60
N ASP A 225 -7.58 -23.29 8.63
CA ASP A 225 -6.83 -23.76 7.47
C ASP A 225 -5.42 -24.22 7.87
N LYS A 226 -5.21 -25.54 7.84
CA LYS A 226 -3.93 -26.17 8.23
C LYS A 226 -2.77 -25.80 7.30
N ILE A 227 -3.05 -25.50 6.03
CA ILE A 227 -2.03 -25.17 5.02
C ILE A 227 -1.55 -23.73 5.24
N LEU A 228 -2.49 -22.80 5.41
CA LEU A 228 -2.16 -21.40 5.69
C LEU A 228 -1.48 -21.21 7.05
N ARG A 229 -1.91 -21.98 8.08
CA ARG A 229 -1.28 -21.98 9.41
C ARG A 229 0.16 -22.44 9.41
N LYS A 230 0.53 -23.33 8.49
CA LYS A 230 1.91 -23.79 8.32
C LYS A 230 2.77 -22.72 7.63
N LYS A 231 2.19 -21.95 6.71
CA LYS A 231 2.88 -20.89 5.97
C LYS A 231 3.12 -19.63 6.82
N TYR A 232 2.18 -19.27 7.68
CA TYR A 232 2.28 -18.09 8.55
C TYR A 232 2.26 -18.50 10.04
N PRO A 233 3.41 -18.93 10.61
CA PRO A 233 3.48 -19.31 12.01
C PRO A 233 3.38 -18.07 12.91
N GLY A 234 2.40 -18.04 13.82
CA GLY A 234 2.22 -16.94 14.76
C GLY A 234 0.86 -16.92 15.45
N VAL A 235 0.74 -16.10 16.51
CA VAL A 235 -0.51 -15.92 17.28
C VAL A 235 -1.54 -15.13 16.48
N ILE A 236 -1.08 -14.11 15.73
CA ILE A 236 -1.89 -13.29 14.84
C ILE A 236 -1.32 -13.50 13.45
N TYR A 237 -2.07 -14.15 12.57
CA TYR A 237 -1.72 -14.28 11.16
C TYR A 237 -2.88 -13.75 10.32
N ILE A 238 -2.55 -12.91 9.34
CA ILE A 238 -3.51 -12.40 8.37
C ILE A 238 -3.10 -13.02 7.04
N PRO A 239 -3.80 -14.08 6.58
CA PRO A 239 -3.45 -14.70 5.32
C PRO A 239 -3.69 -13.69 4.20
N GLU A 240 -2.67 -13.46 3.37
CA GLU A 240 -2.83 -12.64 2.18
C GLU A 240 -3.86 -13.27 1.24
N PRO A 241 -4.75 -12.46 0.62
CA PRO A 241 -5.65 -12.95 -0.41
C PRO A 241 -4.90 -13.71 -1.50
N TRP A 242 -3.74 -13.20 -1.96
CA TRP A 242 -2.94 -13.86 -2.98
C TRP A 242 -2.38 -15.22 -2.54
N ALA A 243 -1.94 -15.34 -1.29
CA ALA A 243 -1.50 -16.62 -0.74
C ALA A 243 -2.63 -17.64 -0.69
N PHE A 244 -3.86 -17.22 -0.32
CA PHE A 244 -5.05 -18.07 -0.39
C PHE A 244 -5.34 -18.49 -1.84
N TYR A 245 -5.39 -17.53 -2.77
CA TYR A 245 -5.63 -17.77 -4.19
C TYR A 245 -4.63 -18.76 -4.79
N THR A 246 -3.34 -18.53 -4.60
CA THR A 246 -2.28 -19.39 -5.16
C THR A 246 -2.31 -20.80 -4.58
N LEU A 247 -2.59 -20.96 -3.28
CA LEU A 247 -2.60 -22.28 -2.64
C LEU A 247 -3.89 -23.06 -2.95
N HIS A 248 -5.04 -22.40 -3.03
CA HIS A 248 -6.32 -23.09 -3.22
C HIS A 248 -6.74 -23.21 -4.69
N MET A 249 -6.45 -22.22 -5.53
CA MET A 249 -6.78 -22.30 -6.96
C MET A 249 -5.81 -23.18 -7.75
N ASN A 250 -4.50 -23.19 -7.43
CA ASN A 250 -3.58 -24.13 -8.09
C ASN A 250 -3.95 -25.59 -7.82
N ASN A 251 -4.47 -25.90 -6.62
CA ASN A 251 -5.00 -27.25 -6.32
C ASN A 251 -6.27 -27.58 -7.12
N LEU A 252 -7.13 -26.59 -7.37
CA LEU A 252 -8.33 -26.74 -8.22
C LEU A 252 -7.99 -26.93 -9.70
N HIS A 253 -6.95 -26.26 -10.21
CA HIS A 253 -6.44 -26.46 -11.57
C HIS A 253 -5.69 -27.80 -11.71
N ALA A 254 -4.90 -28.19 -10.72
CA ALA A 254 -4.25 -29.50 -10.69
C ALA A 254 -5.27 -30.66 -10.64
N ALA A 255 -6.35 -30.52 -9.87
CA ALA A 255 -7.43 -31.51 -9.80
C ALA A 255 -8.30 -31.57 -11.07
N LYS A 256 -8.35 -30.50 -11.87
CA LYS A 256 -9.02 -30.48 -13.19
C LYS A 256 -8.14 -31.00 -14.32
N GLY A 257 -6.82 -31.02 -14.16
CA GLY A 257 -5.87 -31.60 -15.12
C GLY A 257 -5.65 -33.11 -14.96
N SER A 258 -6.31 -33.75 -14.00
CA SER A 258 -6.21 -35.18 -13.72
C SER A 258 -7.45 -35.99 -14.13
N PHE A 259 -8.26 -35.47 -15.05
CA PHE A 259 -9.36 -36.20 -15.71
C PHE A 259 -9.17 -36.19 -17.23
#